data_AF-A0A0L0F918-F1
#
_entry.id   AF-A0A0L0F918-F1
#
_cell.length_a   1.000
_cell.length_b   1.000
_cell.length_c   1.000
_cell.angle_alpha   90.00
_cell.angle_beta   90.00
_cell.angle_gamma   90.00
#
_symmetry.space_group_name_H-M   'P 1'
#
loop_
_entity.id
_entity.type
_entity.pdbx_description
1 polymer ?
#
loop_
_entity_poly.entity_id
_entity_poly.type
_entity_poly.pdbx_seq_one_letter_code
_entity_poly.pdbx_strand_id
1 'polypeptide(L)'
;IGPNAVVGPRVRIYAGARVCNSIVLADALIEENACIINAIVGKNCVVRQWARVQGSYSDKKDEVFFKDGMKLPGIASLGVSTRCIE
;
A
#
# COMPACT_ATOMS: atom_id res chain seq x y z
N ILE A 1 9.48 -9.56 3.71
CA ILE A 1 8.71 -9.55 2.44
C ILE A 1 8.12 -10.93 2.23
N GLY A 2 6.84 -11.02 1.89
CA GLY A 2 6.13 -12.26 1.68
C GLY A 2 6.17 -12.75 0.23
N PRO A 3 5.57 -13.92 -0.05
CA PRO A 3 5.49 -14.49 -1.39
C PRO A 3 4.67 -13.60 -2.34
N ASN A 4 5.01 -13.65 -3.63
CA ASN A 4 4.35 -12.91 -4.70
C ASN A 4 4.33 -11.38 -4.48
N ALA A 5 5.37 -10.84 -3.84
CA ALA A 5 5.58 -9.41 -3.72
C ALA A 5 6.57 -8.93 -4.80
N VAL A 6 6.19 -7.88 -5.54
CA VAL A 6 7.06 -7.20 -6.50
C VAL A 6 7.49 -5.88 -5.91
N VAL A 7 8.80 -5.61 -5.87
CA VAL A 7 9.36 -4.39 -5.31
C VAL A 7 10.13 -3.65 -6.40
N GLY A 8 9.72 -2.41 -6.67
CA GLY A 8 10.36 -1.53 -7.63
C GLY A 8 11.69 -0.95 -7.13
N PRO A 9 12.41 -0.21 -7.99
CA PRO A 9 13.68 0.40 -7.65
C PRO A 9 13.52 1.53 -6.60
N ARG A 10 14.53 1.68 -5.73
CA ARG A 10 14.58 2.73 -4.68
C ARG A 10 13.45 2.67 -3.64
N VAL A 11 12.77 1.53 -3.52
CA VAL A 11 11.80 1.30 -2.45
C VAL A 11 12.55 1.12 -1.13
N ARG A 12 12.06 1.79 -0.08
CA ARG A 12 12.58 1.67 1.28
C ARG A 12 11.55 0.93 2.13
N ILE A 13 11.94 -0.21 2.70
CA ILE A 13 11.08 -1.03 3.55
C ILE A 13 11.73 -1.16 4.91
N TYR A 14 11.04 -0.69 5.95
CA TYR A 14 11.52 -0.73 7.33
C TYR A 14 11.17 -2.06 8.02
N ALA A 15 11.75 -2.27 9.20
CA ALA A 15 11.56 -3.47 9.99
C ALA A 15 10.08 -3.70 10.37
N GLY A 16 9.66 -4.96 10.44
CA GLY A 16 8.27 -5.31 10.78
C GLY A 16 7.24 -5.11 9.65
N ALA A 17 7.64 -4.55 8.50
CA ALA A 17 6.74 -4.41 7.36
C ALA A 17 6.42 -5.77 6.70
N ARG A 18 5.14 -5.97 6.37
CA ARG A 18 4.61 -7.16 5.68
C ARG A 18 4.06 -6.77 4.32
N VAL A 19 4.61 -7.36 3.27
CA VAL A 19 4.20 -7.11 1.88
C VAL A 19 3.95 -8.47 1.24
N CYS A 20 2.68 -8.80 0.96
CA CYS A 20 2.28 -10.11 0.44
C CYS A 20 1.31 -9.93 -0.74
N ASN A 21 1.53 -10.67 -1.83
CA ASN A 21 0.68 -10.61 -3.02
C ASN A 21 0.43 -9.16 -3.50
N SER A 22 1.48 -8.34 -3.55
CA SER A 22 1.37 -6.90 -3.78
C SER A 22 2.50 -6.37 -4.64
N ILE A 23 2.24 -5.24 -5.30
CA ILE A 23 3.20 -4.59 -6.21
C ILE A 23 3.54 -3.23 -5.63
N VAL A 24 4.82 -2.98 -5.40
CA VAL A 24 5.34 -1.71 -4.88
C VAL A 24 6.12 -1.00 -5.97
N LEU A 25 5.65 0.18 -6.39
CA LEU A 25 6.30 1.00 -7.41
C LEU A 25 7.54 1.74 -6.87
N ALA A 26 8.30 2.34 -7.78
CA ALA A 26 9.55 3.01 -7.46
C ALA A 26 9.39 4.14 -6.43
N ASP A 27 10.46 4.38 -5.65
CA ASP A 27 10.53 5.49 -4.67
C ASP A 27 9.48 5.42 -3.55
N ALA A 28 8.83 4.27 -3.34
CA ALA A 28 7.89 4.09 -2.23
C ALA A 28 8.60 3.92 -0.88
N LEU A 29 7.98 4.42 0.18
CA LEU A 29 8.44 4.32 1.57
C LEU A 29 7.43 3.48 2.37
N ILE A 30 7.87 2.33 2.90
CA ILE A 30 7.05 1.46 3.74
C ILE A 30 7.63 1.45 5.14
N GLU A 31 7.03 2.22 6.04
CA GLU A 31 7.41 2.36 7.45
C GLU A 31 7.17 1.10 8.29
N GLU A 32 7.62 1.15 9.54
CA GLU A 32 7.64 0.03 10.47
C GLU A 32 6.24 -0.53 10.74
N ASN A 33 6.12 -1.85 10.85
CA ASN A 33 4.86 -2.53 11.16
C ASN A 33 3.72 -2.29 10.14
N ALA A 34 4.01 -1.73 8.97
CA ALA A 34 3.04 -1.57 7.89
C ALA A 34 2.67 -2.93 7.28
N CYS A 35 1.42 -3.08 6.83
CA CYS A 35 0.91 -4.32 6.26
C CYS A 35 0.22 -4.07 4.93
N ILE A 36 0.73 -4.66 3.85
CA ILE A 36 0.28 -4.50 2.47
C ILE A 36 -0.05 -5.88 1.90
N ILE A 37 -1.34 -6.13 1.68
CA ILE A 37 -1.83 -7.42 1.20
C ILE A 37 -2.77 -7.20 0.03
N ASN A 38 -2.53 -7.89 -1.09
CA ASN A 38 -3.39 -7.85 -2.28
C ASN A 38 -3.61 -6.42 -2.82
N ALA A 39 -2.55 -5.61 -2.85
CA ALA A 39 -2.64 -4.18 -3.18
C ALA A 39 -1.48 -3.73 -4.07
N ILE A 40 -1.68 -2.59 -4.75
CA ILE A 40 -0.67 -1.95 -5.60
C ILE A 40 -0.35 -0.58 -4.99
N VAL A 41 0.92 -0.35 -4.63
CA VAL A 41 1.43 0.89 -4.04
C VAL A 41 1.98 1.78 -5.15
N GLY A 42 1.47 3.01 -5.24
CA GLY A 42 1.89 4.03 -6.20
C GLY A 42 3.37 4.43 -6.10
N LYS A 43 3.90 5.05 -7.17
CA LYS A 43 5.25 5.65 -7.17
C LYS A 43 5.26 6.82 -6.18
N ASN A 44 6.38 7.04 -5.47
CA ASN A 44 6.54 8.16 -4.53
C ASN A 44 5.48 8.19 -3.41
N CYS A 45 4.95 7.02 -3.05
CA CYS A 45 3.98 6.90 -1.97
C CYS A 45 4.63 6.51 -0.65
N VAL A 46 4.13 7.09 0.43
CA VAL A 46 4.53 6.75 1.79
C VAL A 46 3.41 5.98 2.47
N VAL A 47 3.70 4.73 2.86
CA VAL A 47 2.88 3.90 3.73
C VAL A 47 3.45 4.03 5.13
N ARG A 48 2.68 4.65 6.01
CA ARG A 48 3.12 4.95 7.38
C ARG A 48 3.12 3.75 8.32
N GLN A 49 3.77 3.93 9.46
CA GLN A 49 3.83 2.93 10.51
C GLN A 49 2.44 2.50 10.94
N TRP A 50 2.25 1.19 11.12
CA TRP A 50 0.95 0.56 11.44
C TRP A 50 -0.16 0.73 10.39
N ALA A 51 0.16 1.29 9.22
CA ALA A 51 -0.80 1.36 8.12
C ALA A 51 -1.14 -0.04 7.59
N ARG A 52 -2.42 -0.31 7.38
CA ARG A 52 -2.90 -1.56 6.79
C ARG A 52 -3.60 -1.28 5.47
N VAL A 53 -3.00 -1.73 4.37
CA VAL A 53 -3.53 -1.64 3.01
C VAL A 53 -3.94 -3.04 2.57
N GLN A 54 -5.24 -3.24 2.39
CA GLN A 54 -5.81 -4.50 1.89
C GLN A 54 -6.69 -4.23 0.68
N GLY A 55 -6.40 -4.91 -0.42
CA GLY A 55 -7.29 -4.92 -1.57
C GLY A 55 -8.28 -6.07 -1.50
N SER A 56 -9.57 -5.78 -1.35
CA SER A 56 -10.65 -6.73 -1.59
C SER A 56 -11.25 -6.47 -2.96
N TYR A 57 -11.25 -7.49 -3.82
CA TYR A 57 -12.04 -7.48 -5.05
C TYR A 57 -13.49 -7.74 -4.64
N SER A 58 -14.31 -6.70 -4.53
CA SER A 58 -15.76 -6.82 -4.39
C SER A 58 -16.41 -6.41 -5.70
N ASP A 59 -17.30 -7.24 -6.26
CA ASP A 59 -17.99 -7.04 -7.55
C ASP A 59 -18.89 -5.80 -7.62
N LYS A 60 -18.96 -5.01 -6.54
CA LYS A 60 -19.63 -3.72 -6.55
C LYS A 60 -18.69 -2.65 -7.08
N LYS A 61 -19.21 -1.85 -8.01
CA LYS A 61 -18.62 -0.63 -8.59
C LYS A 61 -18.50 0.50 -7.54
N ASP A 62 -18.07 0.16 -6.34
CA ASP A 62 -18.06 1.07 -5.20
C ASP A 62 -16.72 1.79 -5.18
N GLU A 63 -16.78 3.01 -5.72
CA GLU A 63 -15.96 4.18 -5.37
C GLU A 63 -14.51 3.86 -5.00
N VAL A 64 -13.66 3.89 -6.03
CA VAL A 64 -12.21 3.94 -5.88
C VAL A 64 -11.88 5.22 -5.11
N PHE A 65 -11.65 5.11 -3.80
CA PHE A 65 -11.21 6.24 -3.00
C PHE A 65 -9.76 6.55 -3.37
N PHE A 66 -9.57 7.53 -4.23
CA PHE A 66 -8.27 8.13 -4.51
C PHE A 66 -7.89 9.00 -3.32
N LYS A 67 -7.30 8.41 -2.29
CA LYS A 67 -6.68 9.20 -1.22
C LYS A 67 -5.23 9.44 -1.61
N ASP A 68 -4.95 10.68 -2.01
CA ASP A 68 -3.62 11.18 -2.34
C ASP A 68 -2.87 10.27 -3.32
N GLY A 69 -3.48 9.85 -4.43
CA GLY A 69 -2.79 9.09 -5.50
C GLY A 69 -2.77 7.55 -5.37
N MET A 70 -3.35 6.98 -4.32
CA MET A 70 -3.54 5.53 -4.18
C MET A 70 -4.98 5.11 -4.39
N LYS A 71 -5.21 4.06 -5.20
CA LYS A 71 -6.53 3.43 -5.35
C LYS A 71 -6.84 2.62 -4.09
N LEU A 72 -7.64 3.17 -3.18
CA LEU A 72 -8.13 2.44 -2.01
C LEU A 72 -9.45 1.74 -2.37
N PRO A 73 -9.54 0.41 -2.32
CA PRO A 73 -10.81 -0.30 -2.31
C PRO A 73 -11.49 -0.15 -0.93
N GLY A 74 -12.83 -0.10 -0.94
CA GLY A 74 -13.71 0.44 0.11
C GLY A 74 -13.68 -0.16 1.53
N ILE A 75 -12.67 -0.96 1.91
CA ILE A 75 -12.51 -1.46 3.30
C ILE A 75 -11.19 -1.07 3.97
N ALA A 76 -10.28 -0.38 3.27
CA ALA A 76 -9.01 0.07 3.82
C ALA A 76 -9.15 1.41 4.60
N SER A 77 -9.99 1.45 5.63
CA SER A 77 -10.27 2.67 6.41
C SER A 77 -9.77 2.66 7.86
N LEU A 78 -9.13 1.58 8.33
CA LEU A 78 -8.58 1.55 9.70
C LEU A 78 -7.21 2.24 9.77
N GLY A 79 -7.21 3.58 9.89
CA GLY A 79 -6.06 4.35 10.39
C GLY A 79 -4.89 4.59 9.44
N VAL A 80 -5.07 4.46 8.12
CA VAL A 80 -4.00 4.69 7.14
C VAL A 80 -3.72 6.20 6.95
N SER A 81 -2.53 6.64 7.37
CA SER A 81 -1.94 7.92 6.94
C SER A 81 -0.99 7.64 5.77
N THR A 82 -1.53 7.38 4.58
CA THR A 82 -0.72 7.37 3.35
C THR A 82 -0.67 8.77 2.78
N ARG A 83 0.53 9.26 2.50
CA ARG A 83 0.74 10.49 1.72
C ARG A 83 1.50 10.09 0.47
N CYS A 84 0.89 10.22 -0.71
CA CYS A 84 1.70 10.28 -1.92
C CYS A 84 1.98 11.75 -2.22
N ILE A 85 3.24 12.00 -2.53
CA ILE A 85 3.75 13.31 -2.91
C ILE A 85 3.78 13.31 -4.44
N GLU A 86 3.10 14.27 -5.06
CA GLU A 86 3.13 14.48 -6.52
C GLU A 86 4.55 14.76 -7.03
#